data_AF-A0A7X7LPI1-F1
#
_entry.id   AF-A0A7X7LPI1-F1
#
_cell.length_a   1.000
_cell.length_b   1.000
_cell.length_c   1.000
_cell.angle_alpha   90.00
_cell.angle_beta   90.00
_cell.angle_gamma   90.00
#
_symmetry.space_group_name_H-M   'P 1'
#
loop_
_entity.id
_entity.type
_entity.pdbx_description
1 polymer ?
#
loop_
_entity_poly.entity_id
_entity_poly.type
_entity_poly.pdbx_seq_one_letter_code
_entity_poly.pdbx_strand_id
1 'polypeptide(L)'
;MENNRAPFIRLGIAAAAIILLLYLPTREFLKMTFILGIPFVLFLALMRRNVKYSFLWFVSVFLLLGVTGLYIYSLTTLPDRIETRKILMNGESLLADGKYDEAIEQYRQLEQTGETNKMNDKIARVVEEKNADASVETARQLMAEGQYDAAQEILQGVPADTRAAQQAVKLMREIKQKGKVE
;
A
#
# COMPACT_ATOMS: atom_id res chain seq x y z
N MET A 1 45.12 19.47 15.05
CA MET A 1 44.54 18.16 15.43
C MET A 1 43.41 17.86 14.46
N GLU A 2 43.71 17.07 13.44
CA GLU A 2 42.76 16.68 12.41
C GLU A 2 41.75 15.71 13.01
N ASN A 3 40.47 16.07 12.99
CA ASN A 3 39.41 15.36 13.71
C ASN A 3 39.02 14.07 12.96
N ASN A 4 39.86 13.05 13.03
CA ASN A 4 39.68 11.73 12.40
C ASN A 4 38.45 10.94 12.89
N ARG A 5 37.67 11.47 13.86
CA ARG A 5 36.37 10.92 14.27
C ARG A 5 35.19 11.48 13.46
N ALA A 6 35.36 12.60 12.77
CA ALA A 6 34.32 13.23 11.96
C ALA A 6 33.72 12.35 10.85
N PRO A 7 34.47 11.52 10.10
CA PRO A 7 33.88 10.68 9.06
C PRO A 7 33.01 9.56 9.65
N PHE A 8 33.44 8.91 10.74
CA PHE A 8 32.65 7.86 11.40
C PHE A 8 31.39 8.41 12.09
N ILE A 9 31.46 9.60 12.68
CA ILE A 9 30.28 10.27 13.24
C ILE A 9 29.30 10.64 12.13
N ARG A 10 29.76 11.17 11.00
CA ARG A 10 28.91 11.46 9.83
C ARG A 10 28.28 10.19 9.26
N LEU A 11 29.04 9.09 9.21
CA LEU A 11 28.55 7.80 8.73
C LEU A 11 27.53 7.18 9.70
N GLY A 12 27.76 7.32 11.01
CA GLY A 12 26.78 6.94 12.05
C GLY A 12 25.50 7.77 11.99
N ILE A 13 25.60 9.10 11.80
CA ILE A 13 24.44 9.98 11.61
C ILE A 13 23.70 9.62 10.32
N ALA A 14 24.41 9.37 9.23
CA ALA A 14 23.80 8.96 7.96
C ALA A 14 23.07 7.61 8.10
N ALA A 15 23.70 6.62 8.74
CA ALA A 15 23.06 5.33 9.02
C ALA A 15 21.82 5.50 9.92
N ALA A 16 21.91 6.31 10.98
CA ALA A 16 20.78 6.61 11.86
C ALA A 16 19.64 7.31 11.12
N ALA A 17 19.95 8.26 10.23
CA ALA A 17 18.97 8.92 9.39
C ALA A 17 18.31 7.95 8.40
N ILE A 18 19.07 7.03 7.80
CA ILE A 18 18.53 5.98 6.93
C ILE A 18 17.58 5.06 7.71
N ILE A 19 17.97 4.60 8.91
CA ILE A 19 17.12 3.77 9.77
C ILE A 19 15.83 4.51 10.14
N LEU A 20 15.94 5.78 10.51
CA LEU A 20 14.79 6.63 10.78
C LEU A 20 13.87 6.77 9.56
N LEU A 21 14.41 6.88 8.35
CA LEU A 21 13.61 6.93 7.12
C LEU A 21 12.88 5.62 6.82
N LEU A 22 13.42 4.48 7.25
CA LEU A 22 12.75 3.18 7.13
C LEU A 22 11.67 2.97 8.20
N TYR A 23 11.67 3.77 9.27
CA TYR A 23 10.64 3.72 10.31
C TYR A 23 9.32 4.33 9.81
N LEU A 24 8.25 3.52 9.79
CA LEU A 24 6.93 3.91 9.27
C LEU A 24 6.40 5.24 9.82
N PRO A 25 6.43 5.50 11.15
CA PRO A 25 6.00 6.79 11.72
C PRO A 25 6.80 7.98 11.19
N THR A 26 8.12 7.87 11.14
CA THR A 26 9.00 8.94 10.66
C THR A 26 8.74 9.23 9.18
N ARG A 27 8.53 8.20 8.36
CA ARG A 27 8.25 8.38 6.94
C ARG A 27 6.93 9.12 6.70
N GLU A 28 5.87 8.75 7.41
CA GLU A 28 4.57 9.41 7.25
C GLU A 28 4.61 10.86 7.78
N PHE A 29 5.29 11.09 8.90
CA PHE A 29 5.59 12.45 9.40
C PHE A 29 6.35 13.28 8.37
N LEU A 30 7.46 12.75 7.85
CA LEU A 30 8.31 13.46 6.91
C LEU A 30 7.58 13.80 5.61
N LYS A 31 6.73 12.88 5.13
CA LYS A 31 5.87 13.11 3.97
C LYS A 31 4.92 14.28 4.21
N MET A 32 4.23 14.34 5.35
CA MET A 32 3.33 15.46 5.67
C MET A 32 4.09 16.77 5.82
N THR A 33 5.24 16.76 6.49
CA THR A 33 6.11 17.93 6.67
C THR A 33 6.63 18.46 5.34
N PHE A 34 7.00 17.61 4.38
CA PHE A 34 7.44 18.08 3.07
C PHE A 34 6.27 18.61 2.22
N ILE A 35 5.13 17.91 2.19
CA ILE A 35 3.95 18.33 1.42
C ILE A 35 3.43 19.69 1.89
N LEU A 36 3.42 19.94 3.20
CA LEU A 36 2.92 21.20 3.78
C LEU A 36 4.03 22.25 3.97
N GLY A 37 5.29 21.82 4.09
CA GLY A 37 6.44 22.71 4.22
C GLY A 37 6.76 23.50 2.95
N ILE A 38 6.61 22.87 1.77
CA ILE A 38 6.80 23.56 0.49
C ILE A 38 5.85 24.77 0.34
N PRO A 39 4.52 24.62 0.45
CA PRO A 39 3.61 25.76 0.38
C PRO A 39 3.83 26.75 1.53
N PHE A 40 4.18 26.27 2.73
CA PHE A 40 4.51 27.16 3.86
C PHE A 40 5.66 28.12 3.51
N VAL A 41 6.78 27.61 2.99
CA VAL A 41 7.93 28.44 2.60
C VAL A 41 7.56 29.39 1.46
N LEU A 42 6.75 28.94 0.49
CA LEU A 42 6.27 29.79 -0.61
C LEU A 42 5.39 30.94 -0.10
N PHE A 43 4.44 30.67 0.79
CA PHE A 43 3.58 31.71 1.37
C PHE A 43 4.37 32.65 2.28
N LEU A 44 5.37 32.14 3.00
CA LEU A 44 6.26 32.97 3.81
C LEU A 44 7.14 33.87 2.94
N ALA A 45 7.67 33.36 1.82
CA ALA A 45 8.42 34.15 0.85
C ALA A 45 7.54 35.23 0.20
N LEU A 46 6.30 34.88 -0.17
CA LEU A 46 5.31 35.82 -0.70
C LEU A 46 4.96 36.91 0.31
N MET A 47 4.74 36.54 1.57
CA MET A 47 4.48 37.48 2.66
C MET A 47 5.64 38.46 2.86
N ARG A 48 6.89 37.98 2.79
CA ARG A 48 8.09 38.80 2.97
C ARG A 48 8.37 39.74 1.81
N ARG A 49 7.96 39.37 0.58
CA ARG A 49 8.14 40.18 -0.62
C ARG A 49 7.14 41.34 -0.72
N ASN A 50 5.95 41.17 -0.16
CA ASN A 50 4.90 42.19 -0.21
C ASN A 50 5.03 43.23 0.90
N VAL A 51 4.52 44.44 0.66
CA VAL A 51 4.50 45.52 1.65
C VAL A 51 3.65 45.10 2.86
N LYS A 52 4.14 45.39 4.06
CA LYS A 52 3.41 45.11 5.31
C LYS A 52 2.02 45.74 5.27
N TYR A 53 1.02 45.01 5.74
CA TYR A 53 -0.40 45.43 5.76
C TYR A 53 -1.05 45.64 4.40
N SER A 54 -0.40 45.25 3.30
CA SER A 54 -1.07 45.17 1.99
C SER A 54 -2.12 44.05 1.99
N PHE A 55 -3.13 44.15 1.12
CA PHE A 55 -4.13 43.10 0.92
C PHE A 55 -3.47 41.73 0.67
N LEU A 56 -2.44 41.68 -0.18
CA LEU A 56 -1.67 40.45 -0.46
C LEU A 56 -0.90 39.91 0.75
N TRP A 57 -0.52 40.80 1.69
CA TRP A 57 0.13 40.41 2.94
C TRP A 57 -0.88 39.69 3.85
N PHE A 58 -2.10 40.23 4.00
CA PHE A 58 -3.17 39.57 4.75
C PHE A 58 -3.57 38.21 4.15
N VAL A 59 -3.67 38.11 2.82
CA VAL A 59 -3.94 36.83 2.14
C VAL A 59 -2.84 35.81 2.45
N SER A 60 -1.58 36.24 2.41
CA SER A 60 -0.44 35.36 2.71
C SER A 60 -0.45 34.88 4.17
N VAL A 61 -0.81 35.75 5.13
CA VAL A 61 -0.98 35.38 6.55
C VAL A 61 -2.09 34.36 6.71
N PHE A 62 -3.24 34.55 6.05
CA PHE A 62 -4.35 33.60 6.13
C PHE A 62 -3.99 32.24 5.53
N LEU A 63 -3.26 32.22 4.41
CA LEU A 63 -2.74 30.99 3.82
C LEU A 63 -1.75 30.27 4.74
N LEU A 64 -0.84 31.02 5.40
CA LEU A 64 0.09 30.45 6.38
C LEU A 64 -0.64 29.83 7.58
N LEU A 65 -1.67 30.51 8.10
CA LEU A 65 -2.52 29.96 9.16
C LEU A 65 -3.25 28.71 8.69
N GLY A 66 -3.79 28.71 7.47
CA GLY A 66 -4.46 27.54 6.87
C GLY A 66 -3.52 26.33 6.76
N VAL A 67 -2.31 26.52 6.23
CA VAL A 67 -1.31 25.44 6.12
C VAL A 67 -0.88 24.94 7.49
N THR A 68 -0.68 25.84 8.46
CA THR A 68 -0.30 25.47 9.83
C THR A 68 -1.42 24.69 10.51
N GLY A 69 -2.67 25.14 10.39
CA GLY A 69 -3.84 24.44 10.93
C GLY A 69 -4.03 23.06 10.29
N LEU A 70 -3.87 22.96 8.97
CA LEU A 70 -3.91 21.69 8.24
C LEU A 70 -2.79 20.75 8.68
N TYR A 71 -1.60 21.27 8.96
CA TYR A 71 -0.48 20.50 9.49
C TYR A 71 -0.79 19.95 10.89
N ILE A 72 -1.27 20.79 11.79
CA ILE A 72 -1.67 20.37 13.15
C ILE A 72 -2.76 19.30 13.08
N TYR A 73 -3.80 19.52 12.27
CA TYR A 73 -4.86 18.53 12.04
C TYR A 73 -4.31 17.22 11.46
N SER A 74 -3.37 17.30 10.51
CA SER A 74 -2.76 16.09 9.98
C SER A 74 -1.98 15.32 11.04
N LEU A 75 -1.34 16.00 11.99
CA LEU A 75 -0.60 15.33 13.06
C LEU A 75 -1.53 14.57 14.01
N THR A 76 -2.77 15.03 14.23
CA THR A 76 -3.73 14.31 15.06
C THR A 76 -4.22 13.02 14.39
N THR A 77 -4.34 13.00 13.07
CA THR A 77 -4.73 11.78 12.29
C THR A 77 -3.56 10.84 11.99
N LEU A 78 -2.35 11.19 12.40
CA LEU A 78 -1.13 10.45 12.06
C LEU A 78 -1.11 9.03 12.65
N PRO A 79 -1.56 8.79 13.91
CA PRO A 79 -1.65 7.44 14.47
C PRO A 79 -2.52 6.50 13.61
N ASP A 80 -3.72 6.94 13.24
CA ASP A 80 -4.68 6.14 12.46
C ASP A 80 -4.12 5.77 11.07
N ARG A 81 -3.37 6.68 10.44
CA ARG A 81 -2.70 6.41 9.16
C ARG A 81 -1.60 5.37 9.28
N ILE A 82 -0.83 5.39 10.38
CA ILE A 82 0.21 4.38 10.63
C ILE A 82 -0.46 3.02 10.84
N GLU A 83 -1.52 2.96 11.65
CA GLU A 83 -2.24 1.73 11.93
C GLU A 83 -2.88 1.14 10.68
N THR A 84 -3.56 1.98 9.90
CA THR A 84 -4.12 1.61 8.59
C THR A 84 -3.04 1.03 7.67
N ARG A 85 -1.86 1.66 7.57
CA ARG A 85 -0.74 1.13 6.77
C ARG A 85 -0.24 -0.19 7.29
N LYS A 86 -0.11 -0.35 8.60
CA LYS A 86 0.34 -1.59 9.23
C LYS A 86 -0.62 -2.74 8.91
N ILE A 87 -1.92 -2.49 9.05
CA ILE A 87 -2.97 -3.45 8.72
C ILE A 87 -2.86 -3.87 7.25
N LEU A 88 -2.73 -2.90 6.34
CA LEU A 88 -2.60 -3.17 4.91
C LEU A 88 -1.35 -3.99 4.59
N MET A 89 -0.19 -3.64 5.17
CA MET A 89 1.05 -4.38 4.94
C MET A 89 0.94 -5.83 5.42
N ASN A 90 0.39 -6.04 6.61
CA ASN A 90 0.20 -7.37 7.16
C ASN A 90 -0.79 -8.18 6.31
N GLY A 91 -1.92 -7.59 5.93
CA GLY A 91 -2.93 -8.24 5.09
C GLY A 91 -2.39 -8.60 3.70
N GLU A 92 -1.59 -7.74 3.06
CA GLU A 92 -0.97 -8.04 1.77
C GLU A 92 0.11 -9.13 1.89
N SER A 93 0.84 -9.18 3.01
CA SER A 93 1.78 -10.27 3.29
C SER A 93 1.05 -11.61 3.46
N LEU A 94 -0.01 -11.64 4.27
CA LEU A 94 -0.81 -12.85 4.48
C LEU A 94 -1.47 -13.34 3.18
N LEU A 95 -1.99 -12.41 2.37
CA LEU A 95 -2.49 -12.71 1.04
C LEU A 95 -1.38 -13.31 0.16
N ALA A 96 -0.17 -12.77 0.23
CA ALA A 96 0.95 -13.30 -0.55
C ALA A 96 1.41 -14.69 -0.11
N ASP A 97 1.23 -15.03 1.15
CA ASP A 97 1.52 -16.34 1.72
C ASP A 97 0.37 -17.35 1.49
N GLY A 98 -0.71 -16.96 0.79
CA GLY A 98 -1.89 -17.81 0.56
C GLY A 98 -2.79 -17.98 1.79
N LYS A 99 -2.55 -17.22 2.86
CA LYS A 99 -3.30 -17.26 4.12
C LYS A 99 -4.53 -16.37 4.04
N TYR A 100 -5.48 -16.76 3.19
CA TYR A 100 -6.64 -15.94 2.84
C TYR A 100 -7.51 -15.57 4.04
N ASP A 101 -7.77 -16.51 4.95
CA ASP A 101 -8.65 -16.24 6.11
C ASP A 101 -7.98 -15.30 7.12
N GLU A 102 -6.69 -15.51 7.41
CA GLU A 102 -5.89 -14.58 8.25
C GLU A 102 -5.84 -13.18 7.61
N ALA A 103 -5.70 -13.09 6.28
CA ALA A 103 -5.69 -11.82 5.57
C ALA A 103 -7.02 -11.08 5.69
N ILE A 104 -8.16 -11.78 5.59
CA ILE A 104 -9.50 -11.19 5.78
C ILE A 104 -9.65 -10.65 7.20
N GLU A 105 -9.28 -11.42 8.22
CA GLU A 105 -9.34 -10.96 9.61
C GLU A 105 -8.45 -9.75 9.85
N GLN A 106 -7.25 -9.75 9.26
CA GLN A 106 -6.35 -8.61 9.33
C GLN A 106 -6.98 -7.37 8.71
N TYR A 107 -7.59 -7.47 7.51
CA TYR A 107 -8.25 -6.33 6.87
C TYR A 107 -9.48 -5.85 7.63
N ARG A 108 -10.21 -6.71 8.36
CA ARG A 108 -11.34 -6.28 9.21
C ARG A 108 -10.93 -5.26 10.28
N GLN A 109 -9.66 -5.26 10.71
CA GLN A 109 -9.15 -4.25 11.65
C GLN A 109 -9.20 -2.81 11.09
N LEU A 110 -9.32 -2.63 9.77
CA LEU A 110 -9.49 -1.30 9.14
C LEU A 110 -10.79 -0.60 9.56
N GLU A 111 -11.77 -1.33 10.09
CA GLU A 111 -12.97 -0.72 10.67
C GLU A 111 -12.64 0.21 11.84
N GLN A 112 -11.59 -0.12 12.61
CA GLN A 112 -11.16 0.66 13.78
C GLN A 112 -10.61 2.04 13.39
N THR A 113 -10.09 2.18 12.16
CA THR A 113 -9.58 3.44 11.62
C THR A 113 -10.61 4.17 10.75
N GLY A 114 -11.85 3.68 10.67
CA GLY A 114 -12.93 4.24 9.85
C GLY A 114 -12.78 3.99 8.34
N GLU A 115 -11.85 3.12 7.95
CA GLU A 115 -11.53 2.82 6.54
C GLU A 115 -12.39 1.67 5.98
N THR A 116 -13.70 1.67 6.27
CA THR A 116 -14.63 0.57 5.94
C THR A 116 -14.74 0.29 4.43
N ASN A 117 -14.71 1.33 3.59
CA ASN A 117 -14.74 1.13 2.14
C ASN A 117 -13.51 0.35 1.66
N LYS A 118 -12.34 0.76 2.14
CA LYS A 118 -11.06 0.12 1.83
C LYS A 118 -10.98 -1.29 2.37
N MET A 119 -11.55 -1.54 3.55
CA MET A 119 -11.71 -2.87 4.12
C MET A 119 -12.48 -3.78 3.17
N ASN A 120 -13.67 -3.33 2.73
CA ASN A 120 -14.53 -4.11 1.86
C ASN A 120 -13.85 -4.43 0.52
N ASP A 121 -13.20 -3.44 -0.09
CA ASP A 121 -12.45 -3.62 -1.35
C ASP A 121 -11.32 -4.66 -1.19
N LYS A 122 -10.59 -4.59 -0.07
CA LYS A 122 -9.48 -5.53 0.20
C LYS A 122 -9.98 -6.93 0.48
N ILE A 123 -11.05 -7.07 1.28
CA ILE A 123 -11.65 -8.38 1.57
C ILE A 123 -12.22 -9.00 0.29
N ALA A 124 -12.90 -8.22 -0.56
CA ALA A 124 -13.43 -8.70 -1.84
C ALA A 124 -12.32 -9.27 -2.72
N ARG A 125 -11.20 -8.56 -2.84
CA ARG A 125 -10.02 -9.04 -3.58
C ARG A 125 -9.45 -10.35 -3.00
N VAL A 126 -9.35 -10.46 -1.68
CA VAL A 126 -8.85 -11.68 -1.02
C VAL A 126 -9.78 -12.86 -1.30
N VAL A 127 -11.09 -12.64 -1.26
CA VAL A 127 -12.10 -13.67 -1.55
C VAL A 127 -12.02 -14.12 -3.01
N GLU A 128 -11.86 -13.18 -3.93
CA GLU A 128 -11.67 -13.47 -5.35
C GLU A 128 -10.41 -14.33 -5.59
N GLU A 129 -9.29 -13.95 -4.96
CA GLU A 129 -8.04 -14.71 -5.03
C GLU A 129 -8.20 -16.13 -4.45
N LYS A 130 -8.87 -16.26 -3.30
CA LYS A 130 -9.17 -17.56 -2.65
C LYS A 130 -9.99 -18.47 -3.57
N ASN A 131 -11.03 -17.92 -4.20
CA ASN A 131 -11.90 -18.67 -5.11
C ASN A 131 -11.17 -19.08 -6.39
N ALA A 132 -10.30 -18.21 -6.90
CA ALA A 132 -9.48 -18.48 -8.07
C ALA A 132 -8.47 -19.62 -7.82
N ASP A 133 -7.79 -19.60 -6.67
CA ASP A 133 -6.90 -20.69 -6.25
C ASP A 133 -7.65 -22.01 -6.04
N ALA A 134 -8.83 -21.98 -5.40
CA ALA A 134 -9.67 -23.16 -5.24
C ALA A 134 -10.09 -23.75 -6.59
N SER A 135 -10.45 -22.90 -7.56
CA SER A 135 -10.82 -23.32 -8.91
C SER A 135 -9.66 -24.00 -9.65
N VAL A 136 -8.45 -23.46 -9.50
CA VAL A 136 -7.23 -24.07 -10.06
C VAL A 136 -6.97 -25.45 -9.42
N GLU A 137 -7.15 -25.59 -8.11
CA GLU A 137 -6.96 -26.87 -7.43
C GLU A 137 -8.02 -27.91 -7.83
N THR A 138 -9.29 -27.52 -7.93
CA THR A 138 -10.35 -28.40 -8.45
C THR A 138 -10.06 -28.84 -9.87
N ALA A 139 -9.61 -27.93 -10.75
CA ALA A 139 -9.22 -28.29 -12.10
C ALA A 139 -8.05 -29.29 -12.14
N ARG A 140 -7.06 -29.16 -11.25
CA ARG A 140 -5.97 -30.14 -11.14
C ARG A 140 -6.48 -31.53 -10.75
N GLN A 141 -7.44 -31.61 -9.82
CA GLN A 141 -8.05 -32.88 -9.42
C GLN A 141 -8.80 -33.53 -10.59
N LEU A 142 -9.61 -32.76 -11.31
CA LEU A 142 -10.32 -33.25 -12.51
C LEU A 142 -9.35 -33.72 -13.60
N MET A 143 -8.22 -33.03 -13.80
CA MET A 143 -7.17 -33.47 -14.72
C MET A 143 -6.53 -34.80 -14.28
N ALA A 144 -6.37 -35.04 -12.98
CA ALA A 144 -5.86 -36.31 -12.45
C ALA A 144 -6.87 -37.45 -12.64
N GLU A 145 -8.17 -37.14 -12.62
CA GLU A 145 -9.28 -38.07 -12.90
C GLU A 145 -9.53 -38.27 -14.41
N GLY A 146 -8.79 -37.57 -15.28
CA GLY A 146 -8.93 -37.64 -16.74
C GLY A 146 -10.09 -36.81 -17.31
N GLN A 147 -10.77 -36.02 -16.49
CA GLN A 147 -11.89 -35.16 -16.88
C GLN A 147 -11.39 -33.81 -17.40
N TYR A 148 -10.71 -33.84 -18.55
CA TYR A 148 -10.05 -32.65 -19.12
C TYR A 148 -11.00 -31.54 -19.58
N ASP A 149 -12.19 -31.89 -20.08
CA ASP A 149 -13.18 -30.90 -20.52
C ASP A 149 -13.76 -30.10 -19.34
N ALA A 150 -14.12 -30.80 -18.26
CA ALA A 150 -14.61 -30.18 -17.03
C ALA A 150 -13.53 -29.31 -16.36
N ALA A 151 -12.28 -29.78 -16.35
CA ALA A 151 -11.15 -28.99 -15.87
C ALA A 151 -10.97 -27.69 -16.69
N GLN A 152 -11.13 -27.77 -18.02
CA GLN A 152 -11.01 -26.60 -18.88
C GLN A 152 -12.11 -25.56 -18.61
N GLU A 153 -13.35 -25.98 -18.39
CA GLU A 153 -14.46 -25.08 -18.08
C GLU A 153 -14.21 -24.28 -16.79
N ILE A 154 -13.75 -24.97 -15.73
CA ILE A 154 -13.42 -24.31 -14.46
C ILE A 154 -12.28 -23.31 -14.62
N LEU A 155 -11.23 -23.66 -15.37
CA LEU A 155 -10.08 -22.77 -15.58
C LEU A 155 -10.42 -21.52 -16.41
N GLN A 156 -11.43 -21.58 -17.30
CA GLN A 156 -11.90 -20.41 -18.05
C GLN A 156 -12.66 -19.40 -17.16
N GLY A 157 -13.24 -19.86 -16.05
CA GLY A 157 -13.92 -19.01 -15.08
C GLY A 157 -12.98 -18.24 -14.14
N VAL A 158 -11.68 -18.51 -14.16
CA VAL A 158 -10.70 -17.87 -13.27
C VAL A 158 -10.47 -16.41 -13.72
N PRO A 159 -10.68 -15.41 -12.83
CA PRO A 159 -10.46 -14.00 -13.18
C PRO A 159 -9.00 -13.73 -13.54
N ALA A 160 -8.78 -12.98 -14.62
CA ALA A 160 -7.46 -12.78 -15.22
C ALA A 160 -6.51 -11.89 -14.39
N ASP A 161 -7.05 -11.13 -13.44
CA ASP A 161 -6.33 -10.22 -12.54
C ASP A 161 -5.84 -10.88 -11.24
N THR A 162 -6.17 -12.17 -11.04
CA THR A 162 -5.70 -12.97 -9.91
C THR A 162 -4.32 -13.58 -10.19
N ARG A 163 -3.56 -13.90 -9.13
CA ARG A 163 -2.29 -14.63 -9.21
C ARG A 163 -2.50 -16.05 -9.76
N ALA A 164 -3.65 -16.66 -9.44
CA ALA A 164 -4.05 -17.97 -9.92
C ALA A 164 -4.22 -18.03 -11.45
N ALA A 165 -4.51 -16.90 -12.11
CA ALA A 165 -4.73 -16.83 -13.56
C ALA A 165 -3.54 -17.36 -14.37
N GLN A 166 -2.31 -17.07 -13.94
CA GLN A 166 -1.12 -17.60 -14.62
C GLN A 166 -1.04 -19.13 -14.54
N GLN A 167 -1.45 -19.70 -13.41
CA GLN A 167 -1.51 -21.15 -13.25
C GLN A 167 -2.63 -21.75 -14.09
N ALA A 168 -3.81 -21.10 -14.12
CA ALA A 168 -4.94 -21.52 -14.93
C ALA A 168 -4.57 -21.58 -16.43
N VAL A 169 -3.94 -20.53 -16.95
CA VAL A 169 -3.47 -20.49 -18.34
C VAL A 169 -2.45 -21.59 -18.64
N LYS A 170 -1.57 -21.91 -17.70
CA LYS A 170 -0.60 -23.01 -17.85
C LYS A 170 -1.29 -24.36 -17.93
N LEU A 171 -2.22 -24.65 -17.02
CA LEU A 171 -2.98 -25.90 -17.00
C LEU A 171 -3.84 -26.06 -18.26
N MET A 172 -4.50 -25.00 -18.72
CA MET A 172 -5.24 -25.00 -19.99
C MET A 172 -4.36 -25.38 -21.19
N ARG A 173 -3.09 -24.91 -21.21
CA ARG A 173 -2.14 -25.28 -22.26
C ARG A 173 -1.76 -26.76 -22.18
N GLU A 174 -1.58 -27.31 -20.98
CA GLU A 174 -1.29 -28.73 -20.75
C GLU A 174 -2.44 -29.63 -21.22
N ILE A 175 -3.70 -29.26 -20.91
CA ILE A 175 -4.91 -29.92 -21.39
C ILE A 175 -4.91 -29.99 -22.92
N LYS A 176 -4.70 -28.84 -23.57
CA LYS A 176 -4.68 -28.74 -25.05
C LYS A 176 -3.55 -29.54 -25.70
N GLN A 177 -2.43 -29.73 -25.02
CA GLN A 177 -1.33 -30.55 -25.51
C GLN A 177 -1.67 -32.04 -25.40
N LYS A 178 -2.26 -32.50 -24.29
CA LYS A 178 -2.66 -33.89 -24.11
C LYS A 178 -3.78 -34.32 -25.08
N GLY A 179 -4.79 -33.48 -25.29
CA GLY A 179 -5.86 -33.75 -26.25
C GLY A 179 -5.46 -33.72 -27.74
N LYS A 180 -4.18 -33.43 -28.07
CA LYS A 180 -3.62 -33.57 -29.42
C LYS A 180 -2.83 -34.87 -29.62
N VAL A 181 -2.57 -35.61 -28.55
CA VAL A 181 -1.75 -36.83 -28.55
C VAL A 181 -2.62 -38.10 -28.58
N GLU A 182 -3.90 -37.97 -28.26
CA GLU A 182 -4.96 -38.97 -28.52
C GLU A 182 -5.59 -38.76 -29.90
#